data_AF-A0A4S8P8C0-F1
#
_entry.id   AF-A0A4S8P8C0-F1
#
_cell.length_a   1.000
_cell.length_b   1.000
_cell.length_c   1.000
_cell.angle_alpha   90.00
_cell.angle_beta   90.00
_cell.angle_gamma   90.00
#
_symmetry.space_group_name_H-M   'P 1'
#
loop_
_entity.id
_entity.type
_entity.pdbx_description
1 polymer ?
#
loop_
_entity_poly.entity_id
_entity_poly.type
_entity_poly.pdbx_seq_one_letter_code
_entity_poly.pdbx_strand_id
1 'polypeptide(L)'
;MKIVIALSVGFYVFSLAGFSNAMVQPALENGLEISPLEARFIETYIERVMAPFRGAAGDDQILTREDVETSVRRSEAQQRSRYMIMYFSADLNGDLKVTRREWELAYRKGDGVGGKSFERWDADHDGEVIINEIYSFATSQAAAVVSSASPGLAKFMDLAAAQDGQLTAQELETAARVTFQKYDTNNNGQLEPVETKVLLDARRKSAASQMQDGTIAACNVPKAGPEEQVLVVSAYEAAALSTVTVAGQDEVTHTAELNIEAGEAPLFIAAISYQPMIWRLTGATERVSNFIAAKTDGVVGLAKDRVTFVDGRKCLRAWVDPDKKNNDKIDYLKRMVGSSQIGLAASYTISTVRLPSDASAEPDFKRLPSSTVTFSWGPLRSSDNTAIRSLKQYHRGGVVSIDPKSVVSSSPAQPYDVLPQEAGLAQLLEAGSLEQRPKLGYVIRSSMKRFPAGLHGAHGVRFVLDQGVAMPDGSPGHSRVLTMHQVQSIRDRTLRSVPTP
;
A
#
# COMPACT_ATOMS: atom_id res chain seq x y z
N MET A 1 83.73 13.03 33.13
CA MET A 1 82.55 13.92 33.15
C MET A 1 81.32 13.04 32.98
N LYS A 2 80.58 12.82 34.07
CA LYS A 2 79.41 11.92 34.14
C LYS A 2 78.16 12.70 33.75
N ILE A 3 77.32 12.16 32.86
CA ILE A 3 75.89 12.52 32.82
C ILE A 3 75.07 11.24 32.72
N VAL A 4 74.17 11.14 33.69
CA VAL A 4 73.20 10.09 33.98
C VAL A 4 72.02 10.25 33.02
N ILE A 5 71.55 9.16 32.41
CA ILE A 5 70.22 9.13 31.75
C ILE A 5 69.39 8.05 32.46
N ALA A 6 68.29 8.52 33.04
CA ALA A 6 67.35 7.76 33.83
C ALA A 6 66.35 6.99 32.96
N LEU A 7 65.97 5.82 33.48
CA LEU A 7 64.90 4.95 33.01
C LEU A 7 63.52 5.61 33.10
N SER A 8 62.67 5.36 32.09
CA SER A 8 61.21 5.38 32.22
C SER A 8 60.62 4.23 31.42
N VAL A 9 60.12 3.22 32.14
CA VAL A 9 59.37 2.06 31.63
C VAL A 9 57.91 2.49 31.44
N GLY A 10 57.41 2.44 30.22
CA GLY A 10 56.01 2.69 29.89
C GLY A 10 55.28 1.38 29.57
N PHE A 11 54.47 0.90 30.51
CA PHE A 11 53.49 -0.16 30.32
C PHE A 11 52.37 0.35 29.39
N TYR A 12 52.19 -0.24 28.21
CA TYR A 12 50.97 -0.09 27.41
C TYR A 12 50.08 -1.31 27.63
N VAL A 13 49.00 -1.10 28.38
CA VAL A 13 47.87 -2.02 28.50
C VAL A 13 46.95 -1.75 27.31
N PHE A 14 46.92 -2.67 26.34
CA PHE A 14 45.90 -2.68 25.30
C PHE A 14 44.62 -3.30 25.87
N SER A 15 43.62 -2.46 26.12
CA SER A 15 42.25 -2.88 26.43
C SER A 15 41.55 -3.30 25.13
N LEU A 16 41.28 -4.60 24.98
CA LEU A 16 40.36 -5.16 23.99
C LEU A 16 38.98 -5.25 24.63
N ALA A 17 38.13 -4.26 24.38
CA ALA A 17 36.71 -4.32 24.69
C ALA A 17 35.91 -3.62 23.58
N GLY A 18 34.91 -4.31 23.02
CA GLY A 18 33.84 -3.65 22.28
C GLY A 18 33.57 -4.12 20.85
N PHE A 19 33.71 -5.40 20.51
CA PHE A 19 32.94 -5.93 19.39
C PHE A 19 31.50 -6.21 19.87
N SER A 20 30.59 -5.32 19.47
CA SER A 20 29.15 -5.45 19.70
C SER A 20 28.62 -6.67 18.95
N ASN A 21 28.20 -7.71 19.69
CA ASN A 21 27.45 -8.86 19.21
C ASN A 21 26.00 -8.48 18.90
N ALA A 22 25.77 -7.69 17.85
CA ALA A 22 24.42 -7.33 17.43
C ALA A 22 24.32 -7.22 15.91
N MET A 23 24.57 -8.31 15.16
CA MET A 23 24.18 -8.36 13.74
C MET A 23 24.13 -9.75 13.05
N VAL A 24 24.22 -10.89 13.77
CA VAL A 24 24.24 -12.23 13.12
C VAL A 24 23.01 -13.11 13.46
N GLN A 25 22.07 -12.67 14.29
CA GLN A 25 21.06 -13.56 14.88
C GLN A 25 19.73 -13.84 14.12
N PRO A 26 19.32 -13.20 13.00
CA PRO A 26 17.99 -13.49 12.44
C PRO A 26 17.89 -14.86 11.74
N ALA A 27 19.01 -15.51 11.41
CA ALA A 27 19.00 -16.78 10.65
C ALA A 27 18.69 -18.02 11.50
N LEU A 28 18.90 -17.98 12.82
CA LEU A 28 18.71 -19.13 13.72
C LEU A 28 17.24 -19.40 14.10
N GLU A 29 16.31 -18.50 13.77
CA GLU A 29 14.99 -18.46 14.42
C GLU A 29 13.81 -18.83 13.50
N ASN A 30 14.00 -18.68 12.18
CA ASN A 30 12.97 -18.99 11.21
C ASN A 30 12.79 -20.52 11.12
N GLY A 31 11.87 -21.10 11.91
CA GLY A 31 11.51 -22.52 11.82
C GLY A 31 11.02 -23.15 13.12
N LEU A 32 11.52 -22.68 14.26
CA LEU A 32 11.27 -23.25 15.59
C LEU A 32 10.11 -22.57 16.35
N GLU A 33 9.44 -21.59 15.75
CA GLU A 33 8.35 -20.82 16.37
C GLU A 33 7.01 -21.58 16.38
N ILE A 34 6.86 -22.56 17.26
CA ILE A 34 5.55 -23.22 17.51
C ILE A 34 4.68 -22.30 18.38
N SER A 35 3.35 -22.41 18.25
CA SER A 35 2.41 -21.65 19.07
C SER A 35 2.58 -21.97 20.58
N PRO A 36 2.92 -20.99 21.43
CA PRO A 36 3.09 -21.21 22.87
C PRO A 36 1.78 -21.44 23.62
N LEU A 37 0.63 -21.23 22.98
CA LEU A 37 -0.67 -21.50 23.56
C LEU A 37 -0.90 -22.98 23.90
N GLU A 38 -0.07 -23.88 23.37
CA GLU A 38 -0.30 -25.32 23.49
C GLU A 38 0.92 -26.10 24.03
N ALA A 39 2.07 -25.46 24.24
CA ALA A 39 3.29 -26.08 24.76
C ALA A 39 3.81 -25.31 25.98
N ARG A 40 3.15 -25.51 27.12
CA ARG A 40 3.49 -24.87 28.40
C ARG A 40 4.82 -25.37 28.97
N PHE A 41 5.22 -26.60 28.62
CA PHE A 41 6.40 -27.30 29.13
C PHE A 41 7.38 -27.60 27.99
N ILE A 42 8.67 -27.65 28.32
CA ILE A 42 9.74 -27.89 27.35
C ILE A 42 9.58 -29.22 26.60
N GLU A 43 9.06 -30.27 27.25
CA GLU A 43 8.83 -31.58 26.65
C GLU A 43 7.77 -31.50 25.54
N THR A 44 6.65 -30.82 25.80
CA THR A 44 5.58 -30.62 24.82
C THR A 44 6.06 -29.76 23.65
N TYR A 45 6.94 -28.79 23.91
CA TYR A 45 7.52 -27.97 22.87
C TYR A 45 8.44 -28.80 21.97
N ILE A 46 9.37 -29.55 22.55
CA ILE A 46 10.29 -30.44 21.80
C ILE A 46 9.48 -31.47 21.00
N GLU A 47 8.49 -32.12 21.59
CA GLU A 47 7.65 -33.10 20.89
C GLU A 47 7.03 -32.50 19.62
N ARG A 48 6.52 -31.28 19.70
CA ARG A 48 5.91 -30.59 18.55
C ARG A 48 6.91 -30.14 17.50
N VAL A 49 8.13 -29.73 17.89
CA VAL A 49 9.21 -29.43 16.92
C VAL A 49 9.61 -30.72 16.19
N MET A 50 9.75 -31.80 16.95
CA MET A 50 10.28 -33.07 16.47
C MET A 50 9.25 -33.88 15.69
N ALA A 51 7.95 -33.69 15.90
CA ALA A 51 6.89 -34.42 15.20
C ALA A 51 6.98 -34.32 13.66
N PRO A 52 7.03 -33.12 13.03
CA PRO A 52 7.17 -33.01 11.58
C PRO A 52 8.53 -33.54 11.09
N PHE A 53 9.61 -33.34 11.86
CA PHE A 53 10.92 -33.87 11.55
C PHE A 53 10.91 -35.40 11.45
N ARG A 54 10.40 -36.08 12.50
CA ARG A 54 10.31 -37.55 12.55
C ARG A 54 9.44 -38.11 11.44
N GLY A 55 8.38 -37.38 11.05
CA GLY A 55 7.53 -37.78 9.93
C GLY A 55 8.23 -37.71 8.56
N ALA A 56 9.24 -36.86 8.41
CA ALA A 56 9.94 -36.63 7.14
C ALA A 56 11.29 -37.38 7.05
N ALA A 57 12.10 -37.35 8.10
CA ALA A 57 13.44 -37.96 8.15
C ALA A 57 13.41 -39.50 8.14
N GLY A 58 12.29 -40.15 8.49
CA GLY A 58 12.22 -41.60 8.53
C GLY A 58 13.14 -42.22 9.59
N ASP A 59 13.65 -43.44 9.32
CA ASP A 59 14.33 -44.27 10.32
C ASP A 59 15.79 -43.87 10.59
N ASP A 60 16.45 -43.18 9.65
CA ASP A 60 17.85 -42.73 9.81
C ASP A 60 18.00 -41.48 10.68
N GLN A 61 16.88 -40.81 10.99
CA GLN A 61 16.80 -39.60 11.80
C GLN A 61 17.63 -38.42 11.25
N ILE A 62 17.81 -38.39 9.92
CA ILE A 62 18.48 -37.31 9.20
C ILE A 62 17.47 -36.68 8.24
N LEU A 63 17.23 -35.38 8.37
CA LEU A 63 16.42 -34.64 7.42
C LEU A 63 17.31 -34.06 6.33
N THR A 64 17.09 -34.49 5.10
CA THR A 64 17.76 -33.95 3.91
C THR A 64 16.81 -33.08 3.08
N ARG A 65 17.35 -32.38 2.07
CA ARG A 65 16.51 -31.66 1.09
C ARG A 65 15.58 -32.60 0.33
N GLU A 66 16.03 -33.81 0.02
CA GLU A 66 15.22 -34.81 -0.68
C GLU A 66 14.02 -35.25 0.16
N ASP A 67 14.18 -35.37 1.48
CA ASP A 67 13.09 -35.70 2.39
C ASP A 67 12.04 -34.59 2.46
N VAL A 68 12.49 -33.33 2.48
CA VAL A 68 11.62 -32.16 2.43
C VAL A 68 10.82 -32.16 1.11
N GLU A 69 11.49 -32.32 -0.03
CA GLU A 69 10.84 -32.38 -1.34
C GLU A 69 9.86 -33.56 -1.45
N THR A 70 10.22 -34.70 -0.88
CA THR A 70 9.37 -35.90 -0.86
C THR A 70 8.14 -35.69 0.02
N SER A 71 8.30 -35.05 1.18
CA SER A 71 7.19 -34.68 2.08
C SER A 71 6.24 -33.68 1.42
N VAL A 72 6.77 -32.67 0.71
CA VAL A 72 5.99 -31.72 -0.09
C VAL A 72 5.19 -32.45 -1.17
N ARG A 73 5.83 -33.31 -1.98
CA ARG A 73 5.15 -34.09 -3.03
C ARG A 73 4.05 -35.00 -2.47
N ARG A 74 4.29 -35.65 -1.33
CA ARG A 74 3.28 -36.47 -0.63
C ARG A 74 2.10 -35.62 -0.17
N SER A 75 2.36 -34.45 0.42
CA SER A 75 1.34 -33.53 0.89
C SER A 75 0.50 -32.98 -0.27
N GLU A 76 1.14 -32.59 -1.37
CA GLU A 76 0.44 -32.17 -2.59
C GLU A 76 -0.44 -33.28 -3.15
N ALA A 77 0.07 -34.51 -3.21
CA ALA A 77 -0.70 -35.66 -3.67
C ALA A 77 -1.92 -35.91 -2.78
N GLN A 78 -1.76 -35.84 -1.46
CA GLN A 78 -2.88 -35.97 -0.51
C GLN A 78 -3.92 -34.87 -0.67
N GLN A 79 -3.50 -33.60 -0.85
CA GLN A 79 -4.43 -32.49 -1.08
C GLN A 79 -5.15 -32.62 -2.42
N ARG A 80 -4.44 -32.99 -3.50
CA ARG A 80 -5.08 -33.31 -4.79
C ARG A 80 -6.12 -34.42 -4.61
N SER A 81 -5.78 -35.51 -3.92
CA SER A 81 -6.71 -36.60 -3.65
C SER A 81 -7.97 -36.15 -2.90
N ARG A 82 -7.87 -35.20 -1.96
CA ARG A 82 -9.06 -34.66 -1.27
C ARG A 82 -10.05 -34.01 -2.24
N TYR A 83 -9.56 -33.18 -3.17
CA TYR A 83 -10.40 -32.57 -4.20
C TYR A 83 -10.99 -33.61 -5.16
N MET A 84 -10.20 -34.62 -5.55
CA MET A 84 -10.68 -35.71 -6.40
C MET A 84 -11.75 -36.57 -5.71
N ILE A 85 -11.60 -36.85 -4.41
CA ILE A 85 -12.62 -37.57 -3.63
C ILE A 85 -13.93 -36.78 -3.61
N MET A 86 -13.85 -35.46 -3.41
CA MET A 86 -15.04 -34.60 -3.45
C MET A 86 -15.73 -34.63 -4.82
N TYR A 87 -14.94 -34.56 -5.89
CA TYR A 87 -15.45 -34.66 -7.26
C TYR A 87 -16.17 -35.99 -7.52
N PHE A 88 -15.53 -37.12 -7.23
CA PHE A 88 -16.16 -38.44 -7.40
C PHE A 88 -17.36 -38.66 -6.47
N SER A 89 -17.43 -37.95 -5.34
CA SER A 89 -18.61 -37.99 -4.47
C SER A 89 -19.78 -37.17 -5.04
N ALA A 90 -19.49 -36.21 -5.92
CA ALA A 90 -20.48 -35.37 -6.58
C ALA A 90 -20.98 -35.94 -7.91
N ASP A 91 -20.21 -36.81 -8.57
CA ASP A 91 -20.64 -37.56 -9.74
C ASP A 91 -21.62 -38.69 -9.33
N LEU A 92 -22.91 -38.35 -9.28
CA LEU A 92 -23.96 -39.26 -8.80
C LEU A 92 -24.36 -40.31 -9.83
N ASN A 93 -24.03 -40.11 -11.11
CA ASN A 93 -24.46 -40.96 -12.20
C ASN A 93 -23.31 -41.83 -12.78
N GLY A 94 -22.05 -41.52 -12.46
CA GLY A 94 -20.86 -42.26 -12.85
C GLY A 94 -20.33 -41.94 -14.25
N ASP A 95 -20.70 -40.80 -14.84
CA ASP A 95 -20.30 -40.41 -16.21
C ASP A 95 -18.99 -39.61 -16.27
N LEU A 96 -18.32 -39.42 -15.13
CA LEU A 96 -17.09 -38.62 -14.99
C LEU A 96 -17.30 -37.16 -15.39
N LYS A 97 -18.50 -36.65 -15.14
CA LYS A 97 -18.86 -35.24 -15.20
C LYS A 97 -19.65 -34.89 -13.97
N VAL A 98 -19.53 -33.67 -13.51
CA VAL A 98 -20.35 -33.16 -12.40
C VAL A 98 -21.13 -31.98 -12.91
N THR A 99 -22.42 -32.16 -13.10
CA THR A 99 -23.33 -31.06 -13.43
C THR A 99 -23.62 -30.23 -12.19
N ARG A 100 -24.07 -28.97 -12.41
CA ARG A 100 -24.52 -28.11 -11.31
C ARG A 100 -25.61 -28.76 -10.45
N ARG A 101 -26.49 -29.55 -11.05
CA ARG A 101 -27.56 -30.26 -10.34
C ARG A 101 -27.00 -31.35 -9.43
N GLU A 102 -26.05 -32.14 -9.93
CA GLU A 102 -25.42 -33.21 -9.13
C GLU A 102 -24.62 -32.62 -7.98
N TRP A 103 -23.91 -31.52 -8.22
CA TRP A 103 -23.22 -30.76 -7.18
C TRP A 103 -24.15 -30.29 -6.05
N GLU A 104 -25.29 -29.69 -6.39
CA GLU A 104 -26.29 -29.24 -5.42
C GLU A 104 -26.96 -30.39 -4.64
N LEU A 105 -27.07 -31.56 -5.27
CA LEU A 105 -27.59 -32.77 -4.62
C LEU A 105 -26.57 -33.40 -3.68
N ALA A 106 -25.29 -33.42 -4.05
CA ALA A 106 -24.20 -33.97 -3.26
C ALA A 106 -23.82 -33.07 -2.06
N TYR A 107 -23.90 -31.75 -2.21
CA TYR A 107 -23.52 -30.78 -1.19
C TYR A 107 -24.66 -29.77 -0.94
N ARG A 108 -25.34 -29.88 0.21
CA ARG A 108 -26.49 -29.02 0.51
C ARG A 108 -26.03 -27.59 0.82
N LYS A 109 -26.90 -26.61 0.55
CA LYS A 109 -26.72 -25.20 0.99
C LYS A 109 -26.68 -25.13 2.52
N GLY A 110 -25.47 -25.20 3.08
CA GLY A 110 -25.24 -25.15 4.53
C GLY A 110 -23.91 -25.76 4.97
N ASP A 111 -23.32 -26.62 4.16
CA ASP A 111 -22.22 -27.51 4.58
C ASP A 111 -20.83 -26.83 4.55
N GLY A 112 -20.78 -25.50 4.43
CA GLY A 112 -19.57 -24.66 4.49
C GLY A 112 -18.59 -24.80 3.32
N VAL A 113 -18.55 -25.95 2.65
CA VAL A 113 -17.55 -26.31 1.63
C VAL A 113 -18.09 -26.23 0.18
N GLY A 114 -19.41 -26.41 -0.02
CA GLY A 114 -19.99 -26.64 -1.35
C GLY A 114 -20.41 -25.40 -2.16
N GLY A 115 -20.84 -24.31 -1.52
CA GLY A 115 -21.64 -23.29 -2.21
C GLY A 115 -20.90 -22.30 -3.14
N LYS A 116 -19.57 -22.26 -3.15
CA LYS A 116 -18.76 -21.34 -3.99
C LYS A 116 -17.65 -22.05 -4.77
N SER A 117 -17.64 -23.38 -4.74
CA SER A 117 -16.54 -24.18 -5.28
C SER A 117 -16.82 -24.64 -6.71
N PHE A 118 -18.10 -24.83 -7.08
CA PHE A 118 -18.47 -25.26 -8.43
C PHE A 118 -18.01 -24.26 -9.50
N GLU A 119 -18.31 -22.95 -9.34
CA GLU A 119 -17.88 -21.92 -10.29
C GLU A 119 -16.36 -21.75 -10.40
N ARG A 120 -15.60 -22.29 -9.45
CA ARG A 120 -14.14 -22.27 -9.47
C ARG A 120 -13.56 -23.51 -10.13
N TRP A 121 -14.32 -24.59 -10.20
CA TRP A 121 -13.92 -25.86 -10.81
C TRP A 121 -14.31 -25.90 -12.28
N ASP A 122 -15.45 -25.30 -12.63
CA ASP A 122 -15.94 -25.08 -13.99
C ASP A 122 -15.15 -23.92 -14.63
N ALA A 123 -14.06 -24.26 -15.32
CA ALA A 123 -13.05 -23.31 -15.77
C ALA A 123 -13.42 -22.67 -17.12
N ASP A 124 -14.15 -23.39 -17.96
CA ASP A 124 -14.65 -22.88 -19.24
C ASP A 124 -16.09 -22.33 -19.17
N HIS A 125 -16.74 -22.45 -18.02
CA HIS A 125 -18.08 -21.94 -17.72
C HIS A 125 -19.17 -22.59 -18.58
N ASP A 126 -18.99 -23.86 -18.96
CA ASP A 126 -19.97 -24.62 -19.73
C ASP A 126 -21.10 -25.24 -18.87
N GLY A 127 -20.96 -25.16 -17.54
CA GLY A 127 -21.94 -25.65 -16.58
C GLY A 127 -21.77 -27.12 -16.17
N GLU A 128 -20.73 -27.78 -16.67
CA GLU A 128 -20.26 -29.10 -16.26
C GLU A 128 -18.84 -28.95 -15.68
N VAL A 129 -18.43 -29.88 -14.80
CA VAL A 129 -17.02 -29.99 -14.38
C VAL A 129 -16.50 -31.33 -14.85
N ILE A 130 -15.50 -31.32 -15.72
CA ILE A 130 -14.83 -32.54 -16.18
C ILE A 130 -13.55 -32.82 -15.40
N ILE A 131 -13.07 -34.07 -15.47
CA ILE A 131 -11.90 -34.53 -14.71
C ILE A 131 -10.65 -33.66 -14.89
N ASN A 132 -10.44 -33.11 -16.09
CA ASN A 132 -9.26 -32.28 -16.40
C ASN A 132 -9.31 -30.92 -15.70
N GLU A 133 -10.50 -30.33 -15.57
CA GLU A 133 -10.66 -29.03 -14.93
C GLU A 133 -10.44 -29.13 -13.43
N ILE A 134 -11.06 -30.14 -12.79
CA ILE A 134 -10.84 -30.39 -11.37
C ILE A 134 -9.40 -30.79 -11.10
N TYR A 135 -8.74 -31.56 -11.97
CA TYR A 135 -7.33 -31.92 -11.77
C TYR A 135 -6.41 -30.70 -11.83
N SER A 136 -6.63 -29.79 -12.78
CA SER A 136 -5.91 -28.51 -12.88
C SER A 136 -6.15 -27.62 -11.66
N PHE A 137 -7.42 -27.48 -11.23
CA PHE A 137 -7.77 -26.74 -10.02
C PHE A 137 -7.12 -27.36 -8.78
N ALA A 138 -7.25 -28.68 -8.60
CA ALA A 138 -6.70 -29.41 -7.46
C ALA A 138 -5.17 -29.30 -7.40
N THR A 139 -4.50 -29.33 -8.54
CA THR A 139 -3.04 -29.17 -8.62
C THR A 139 -2.60 -27.78 -8.21
N SER A 140 -3.25 -26.73 -8.75
CA SER A 140 -2.93 -25.35 -8.39
C SER A 140 -3.22 -25.04 -6.91
N GLN A 141 -4.35 -25.53 -6.37
CA GLN A 141 -4.65 -25.36 -4.96
C GLN A 141 -3.79 -26.20 -4.03
N ALA A 142 -3.43 -27.42 -4.40
CA ALA A 142 -2.51 -28.24 -3.60
C ALA A 142 -1.15 -27.53 -3.43
N ALA A 143 -0.59 -26.99 -4.53
CA ALA A 143 0.65 -26.22 -4.48
C ALA A 143 0.53 -24.95 -3.63
N ALA A 144 -0.59 -24.22 -3.74
CA ALA A 144 -0.84 -23.01 -2.94
C ALA A 144 -1.01 -23.32 -1.44
N VAL A 145 -1.74 -24.38 -1.09
CA VAL A 145 -1.94 -24.78 0.31
C VAL A 145 -0.64 -25.31 0.91
N VAL A 146 0.08 -26.19 0.21
CA VAL A 146 1.34 -26.76 0.72
C VAL A 146 2.42 -25.68 0.87
N SER A 147 2.52 -24.72 -0.05
CA SER A 147 3.44 -23.59 0.13
C SER A 147 3.10 -22.72 1.36
N SER A 148 1.83 -22.63 1.74
CA SER A 148 1.38 -21.90 2.94
C SER A 148 1.47 -22.70 4.25
N ALA A 149 1.32 -24.03 4.22
CA ALA A 149 1.25 -24.91 5.40
C ALA A 149 2.58 -25.63 5.71
N SER A 150 3.43 -25.85 4.70
CA SER A 150 4.72 -26.51 4.81
C SER A 150 5.96 -25.62 5.11
N PRO A 151 5.87 -24.33 5.54
CA PRO A 151 7.07 -23.58 5.89
C PRO A 151 7.95 -24.27 6.95
N GLY A 152 7.39 -25.12 7.81
CA GLY A 152 8.13 -25.72 8.93
C GLY A 152 9.34 -26.57 8.53
N LEU A 153 9.17 -27.53 7.62
CA LEU A 153 10.25 -28.46 7.23
C LEU A 153 11.32 -27.78 6.37
N ALA A 154 10.93 -26.93 5.43
CA ALA A 154 11.88 -26.18 4.62
C ALA A 154 12.70 -25.21 5.50
N LYS A 155 12.05 -24.55 6.47
CA LYS A 155 12.71 -23.67 7.44
C LYS A 155 13.69 -24.39 8.36
N PHE A 156 13.49 -25.68 8.64
CA PHE A 156 14.49 -26.45 9.39
C PHE A 156 15.82 -26.53 8.66
N MET A 157 15.80 -26.55 7.33
CA MET A 157 17.02 -26.53 6.51
C MET A 157 17.69 -25.16 6.44
N ASP A 158 16.99 -24.09 6.85
CA ASP A 158 17.55 -22.73 6.96
C ASP A 158 18.24 -22.50 8.32
N LEU A 159 18.08 -23.43 9.28
CA LEU A 159 18.74 -23.33 10.58
C LEU A 159 20.25 -23.42 10.40
N ALA A 160 20.99 -22.65 11.20
CA ALA A 160 22.45 -22.71 11.20
C ALA A 160 23.00 -24.09 11.59
N ALA A 161 22.19 -24.97 12.18
CA ALA A 161 22.56 -26.35 12.45
C ALA A 161 22.59 -27.22 11.18
N ALA A 162 21.91 -26.82 10.11
CA ALA A 162 21.82 -27.58 8.86
C ALA A 162 22.89 -27.18 7.80
N GLN A 163 24.06 -26.70 8.26
CA GLN A 163 25.11 -26.11 7.40
C GLN A 163 25.70 -27.07 6.36
N ASP A 164 25.67 -28.37 6.63
CA ASP A 164 26.15 -29.42 5.72
C ASP A 164 25.05 -29.93 4.76
N GLY A 165 23.88 -29.28 4.77
CA GLY A 165 22.72 -29.68 3.95
C GLY A 165 21.92 -30.83 4.53
N GLN A 166 22.21 -31.25 5.76
CA GLN A 166 21.49 -32.25 6.53
C GLN A 166 21.10 -31.67 7.89
N LEU A 167 20.08 -32.21 8.54
CA LEU A 167 19.75 -31.86 9.92
C LEU A 167 19.46 -33.12 10.70
N THR A 168 20.22 -33.38 11.74
CA THR A 168 20.01 -34.54 12.61
C THR A 168 18.95 -34.26 13.68
N ALA A 169 18.35 -35.31 14.22
CA ALA A 169 17.42 -35.19 15.34
C ALA A 169 18.02 -34.47 16.56
N GLN A 170 19.31 -34.74 16.85
CA GLN A 170 20.01 -34.16 18.00
C GLN A 170 20.26 -32.66 17.81
N GLU A 171 20.59 -32.24 16.59
CA GLU A 171 20.80 -30.84 16.25
C GLU A 171 19.50 -30.04 16.36
N LEU A 172 18.40 -30.58 15.82
CA LEU A 172 17.10 -29.94 15.93
C LEU A 172 16.62 -29.85 17.38
N GLU A 173 16.78 -30.93 18.17
CA GLU A 173 16.44 -30.90 19.59
C GLU A 173 17.29 -29.87 20.36
N THR A 174 18.59 -29.80 20.08
CA THR A 174 19.49 -28.83 20.71
C THR A 174 19.08 -27.40 20.37
N ALA A 175 18.79 -27.13 19.09
CA ALA A 175 18.32 -25.82 18.65
C ALA A 175 16.98 -25.46 19.31
N ALA A 176 16.04 -26.40 19.38
CA ALA A 176 14.76 -26.22 20.06
C ALA A 176 14.94 -25.87 21.55
N ARG A 177 15.82 -26.57 22.27
CA ARG A 177 16.13 -26.28 23.68
C ARG A 177 16.70 -24.89 23.87
N VAL A 178 17.64 -24.48 23.02
CA VAL A 178 18.24 -23.14 23.03
C VAL A 178 17.16 -22.07 22.78
N THR A 179 16.25 -22.30 21.83
CA THR A 179 15.14 -21.40 21.57
C THR A 179 14.18 -21.32 22.75
N PHE A 180 13.84 -22.44 23.39
CA PHE A 180 12.94 -22.46 24.55
C PHE A 180 13.53 -21.67 25.74
N GLN A 181 14.81 -21.88 26.05
CA GLN A 181 15.53 -21.19 27.13
C GLN A 181 15.60 -19.67 26.96
N LYS A 182 15.50 -19.17 25.73
CA LYS A 182 15.44 -17.71 25.47
C LYS A 182 14.19 -17.07 26.09
N TYR A 183 13.11 -17.83 26.24
CA TYR A 183 11.83 -17.34 26.76
C TYR A 183 11.52 -17.84 28.17
N ASP A 184 12.06 -18.99 28.58
CA ASP A 184 12.05 -19.50 29.96
C ASP A 184 13.12 -18.77 30.79
N THR A 185 12.82 -17.55 31.21
CA THR A 185 13.75 -16.64 31.88
C THR A 185 14.14 -17.11 33.28
N ASN A 186 13.27 -17.88 33.93
CA ASN A 186 13.52 -18.44 35.26
C ASN A 186 14.11 -19.87 35.21
N ASN A 187 14.30 -20.44 34.01
CA ASN A 187 14.87 -21.76 33.74
C ASN A 187 14.14 -22.89 34.50
N ASN A 188 12.83 -22.77 34.68
CA ASN A 188 12.05 -23.77 35.41
C ASN A 188 11.47 -24.87 34.48
N GLY A 189 11.74 -24.80 33.18
CA GLY A 189 11.24 -25.74 32.17
C GLY A 189 9.80 -25.47 31.74
N GLN A 190 9.20 -24.35 32.17
CA GLN A 190 7.80 -24.01 31.95
C GLN A 190 7.65 -22.53 31.55
N LEU A 191 6.96 -22.26 30.45
CA LEU A 191 6.63 -20.89 30.07
C LEU A 191 5.48 -20.37 30.93
N GLU A 192 5.78 -19.42 31.81
CA GLU A 192 4.80 -18.72 32.62
C GLU A 192 3.95 -17.75 31.77
N PRO A 193 2.77 -17.29 32.24
CA PRO A 193 1.95 -16.35 31.49
C PRO A 193 2.66 -15.04 31.09
N VAL A 194 3.59 -14.56 31.91
CA VAL A 194 4.39 -13.36 31.63
C VAL A 194 5.37 -13.61 30.48
N GLU A 195 6.09 -14.72 30.52
CA GLU A 195 7.03 -15.15 29.48
C GLU A 195 6.33 -15.47 28.16
N THR A 196 5.18 -16.15 28.26
CA THR A 196 4.28 -16.43 27.13
C THR A 196 3.85 -15.13 26.45
N LYS A 197 3.55 -14.08 27.21
CA LYS A 197 3.18 -12.78 26.65
C LYS A 197 4.34 -12.14 25.88
N VAL A 198 5.56 -12.18 26.42
CA VAL A 198 6.77 -11.67 25.75
C VAL A 198 7.01 -12.39 24.42
N LEU A 199 6.89 -13.73 24.42
CA LEU A 199 7.01 -14.54 23.22
C LEU A 199 5.92 -14.21 22.19
N LEU A 200 4.66 -14.10 22.62
CA LEU A 200 3.55 -13.73 21.73
C LEU A 200 3.73 -12.33 21.14
N ASP A 201 4.22 -11.37 21.92
CA ASP A 201 4.47 -10.01 21.46
C ASP A 201 5.67 -9.96 20.48
N ALA A 202 6.75 -10.70 20.77
CA ALA A 202 7.89 -10.84 19.85
C ALA A 202 7.46 -11.48 18.52
N ARG A 203 6.64 -12.54 18.56
CA ARG A 203 6.11 -13.21 17.38
C ARG A 203 5.18 -12.30 16.58
N ARG A 204 4.28 -11.58 17.25
CA ARG A 204 3.42 -10.60 16.58
C ARG A 204 4.25 -9.56 15.84
N LYS A 205 5.35 -9.08 16.44
CA LYS A 205 6.26 -8.14 15.79
C LYS A 205 7.00 -8.78 14.61
N SER A 206 7.53 -10.00 14.77
CA SER A 206 8.22 -10.75 13.71
C SER A 206 7.28 -11.04 12.53
N ALA A 207 6.11 -11.61 12.79
CA ALA A 207 5.10 -11.88 11.77
C ALA A 207 4.61 -10.60 11.08
N ALA A 208 4.38 -9.52 11.84
CA ALA A 208 4.04 -8.23 11.25
C ALA A 208 5.17 -7.68 10.36
N SER A 209 6.45 -7.86 10.76
CA SER A 209 7.59 -7.48 9.93
C SER A 209 7.67 -8.33 8.66
N GLN A 210 7.58 -9.67 8.77
CA GLN A 210 7.61 -10.57 7.61
C GLN A 210 6.47 -10.27 6.62
N MET A 211 5.26 -10.04 7.13
CA MET A 211 4.12 -9.62 6.28
C MET A 211 4.38 -8.26 5.62
N GLN A 212 5.01 -7.32 6.33
CA GLN A 212 5.41 -6.04 5.77
C GLN A 212 6.48 -6.20 4.70
N ASP A 213 7.48 -7.05 4.91
CA ASP A 213 8.57 -7.29 3.96
C ASP A 213 8.04 -7.94 2.68
N GLY A 214 7.11 -8.90 2.80
CA GLY A 214 6.40 -9.46 1.65
C GLY A 214 5.55 -8.42 0.90
N THR A 215 4.92 -7.49 1.64
CA THR A 215 4.18 -6.37 1.03
C THR A 215 5.12 -5.41 0.29
N ILE A 216 6.26 -5.07 0.87
CA ILE A 216 7.30 -4.23 0.27
C ILE A 216 7.84 -4.87 -1.00
N ALA A 217 8.13 -6.18 -0.97
CA ALA A 217 8.60 -6.92 -2.13
C ALA A 217 7.58 -6.85 -3.28
N ALA A 218 6.28 -7.00 -2.98
CA ALA A 218 5.22 -6.90 -3.98
C ALA A 218 5.06 -5.49 -4.59
N CYS A 219 5.61 -4.45 -3.98
CA CYS A 219 5.56 -3.09 -4.51
C CYS A 219 6.53 -2.87 -5.68
N ASN A 220 7.52 -3.75 -5.90
CA ASN A 220 8.52 -3.64 -6.97
C ASN A 220 9.20 -2.26 -7.03
N VAL A 221 9.47 -1.68 -5.87
CA VAL A 221 10.14 -0.38 -5.74
C VAL A 221 11.65 -0.55 -5.95
N PRO A 222 12.29 0.25 -6.83
CA PRO A 222 13.75 0.23 -6.97
C PRO A 222 14.41 0.60 -5.64
N LYS A 223 15.54 -0.04 -5.34
CA LYS A 223 16.36 0.33 -4.17
C LYS A 223 17.21 1.53 -4.51
N ALA A 224 17.39 2.42 -3.54
CA ALA A 224 18.28 3.56 -3.66
C ALA A 224 19.75 3.10 -3.72
N GLY A 225 20.54 3.76 -4.55
CA GLY A 225 21.99 3.59 -4.61
C GLY A 225 22.70 4.19 -3.38
N PRO A 226 23.95 3.78 -3.08
CA PRO A 226 24.68 4.25 -1.90
C PRO A 226 25.01 5.75 -1.93
N GLU A 227 25.12 6.33 -3.13
CA GLU A 227 25.41 7.76 -3.34
C GLU A 227 24.14 8.62 -3.52
N GLU A 228 22.96 8.00 -3.51
CA GLU A 228 21.69 8.70 -3.74
C GLU A 228 21.17 9.33 -2.44
N GLN A 229 20.85 10.61 -2.51
CA GLN A 229 20.11 11.28 -1.45
C GLN A 229 18.63 10.93 -1.57
N VAL A 230 18.12 10.16 -0.60
CA VAL A 230 16.72 9.74 -0.57
C VAL A 230 15.85 10.83 0.06
N LEU A 231 14.89 11.33 -0.71
CA LEU A 231 13.95 12.38 -0.32
C LEU A 231 12.52 11.85 -0.42
N VAL A 232 11.70 12.14 0.58
CA VAL A 232 10.28 11.81 0.60
C VAL A 232 9.49 13.09 0.67
N VAL A 233 8.63 13.30 -0.32
CA VAL A 233 7.68 14.40 -0.34
C VAL A 233 6.28 13.84 -0.09
N SER A 234 5.56 14.38 0.89
CA SER A 234 4.25 13.85 1.25
C SER A 234 3.19 14.93 1.43
N ALA A 235 2.03 14.76 0.78
CA ALA A 235 0.92 15.69 0.79
C ALA A 235 -0.44 15.01 0.84
N TYR A 236 -1.45 15.72 1.35
CA TYR A 236 -2.85 15.30 1.18
C TYR A 236 -3.33 15.71 -0.21
N GLU A 237 -3.11 16.98 -0.54
CA GLU A 237 -3.53 17.66 -1.75
C GLU A 237 -2.52 18.74 -2.15
N ALA A 238 -2.73 19.34 -3.32
CA ALA A 238 -1.96 20.51 -3.73
C ALA A 238 -2.81 21.78 -3.75
N ALA A 239 -2.13 22.92 -3.62
CA ALA A 239 -2.76 24.25 -3.65
C ALA A 239 -3.27 24.67 -5.03
N ALA A 240 -2.96 23.91 -6.09
CA ALA A 240 -3.39 24.20 -7.45
C ALA A 240 -4.11 22.99 -8.07
N LEU A 241 -5.09 23.29 -8.94
CA LEU A 241 -5.80 22.32 -9.76
C LEU A 241 -5.12 22.16 -11.12
N SER A 242 -5.13 20.94 -11.64
CA SER A 242 -4.62 20.63 -12.98
C SER A 242 -5.73 20.79 -14.05
N THR A 243 -5.37 21.24 -15.25
CA THR A 243 -6.25 21.15 -16.43
C THR A 243 -6.32 19.74 -17.04
N VAL A 244 -5.49 18.83 -16.56
CA VAL A 244 -5.35 17.43 -17.02
C VAL A 244 -5.68 16.49 -15.88
N THR A 245 -6.47 15.45 -16.18
CA THR A 245 -6.72 14.34 -15.26
C THR A 245 -5.81 13.15 -15.54
N VAL A 246 -5.38 12.49 -14.47
CA VAL A 246 -4.73 11.16 -14.50
C VAL A 246 -5.56 10.08 -13.77
N ALA A 247 -6.69 10.48 -13.18
CA ALA A 247 -7.58 9.59 -12.42
C ALA A 247 -8.99 9.46 -13.03
N GLY A 248 -9.23 10.11 -14.18
CA GLY A 248 -10.53 10.12 -14.87
C GLY A 248 -11.28 11.45 -14.72
N GLN A 249 -12.32 11.63 -15.52
CA GLN A 249 -13.03 12.92 -15.63
C GLN A 249 -13.80 13.31 -14.36
N ASP A 250 -14.17 12.33 -13.52
CA ASP A 250 -14.95 12.52 -12.29
C ASP A 250 -14.11 12.68 -11.01
N GLU A 251 -12.80 12.48 -11.11
CA GLU A 251 -11.88 12.61 -9.99
C GLU A 251 -11.10 13.93 -10.10
N VAL A 252 -10.72 14.51 -8.96
CA VAL A 252 -9.93 15.75 -8.94
C VAL A 252 -8.45 15.40 -9.05
N THR A 253 -7.76 16.04 -9.98
CA THR A 253 -6.31 15.99 -10.11
C THR A 253 -5.71 17.32 -9.69
N HIS A 254 -4.95 17.30 -8.60
CA HIS A 254 -4.21 18.45 -8.10
C HIS A 254 -2.83 18.51 -8.75
N THR A 255 -2.08 19.61 -8.57
CA THR A 255 -0.69 19.68 -9.01
C THR A 255 0.19 20.55 -8.11
N ALA A 256 1.41 20.06 -7.88
CA ALA A 256 2.46 20.74 -7.14
C ALA A 256 3.74 20.79 -7.97
N GLU A 257 4.62 21.73 -7.65
CA GLU A 257 5.95 21.86 -8.22
C GLU A 257 7.02 21.33 -7.25
N LEU A 258 7.91 20.49 -7.76
CA LEU A 258 9.14 20.07 -7.09
C LEU A 258 10.31 20.70 -7.83
N ASN A 259 10.83 21.80 -7.29
CA ASN A 259 11.99 22.47 -7.85
C ASN A 259 13.25 21.75 -7.37
N ILE A 260 13.93 21.09 -8.30
CA ILE A 260 15.17 20.38 -8.04
C ILE A 260 16.32 21.39 -8.13
N GLU A 261 16.93 21.69 -6.99
CA GLU A 261 18.06 22.60 -6.91
C GLU A 261 19.29 21.97 -7.58
N ALA A 262 20.24 22.80 -8.04
CA ALA A 262 21.51 22.29 -8.55
C ALA A 262 22.32 21.58 -7.45
N GLY A 263 23.11 20.57 -7.82
CA GLY A 263 23.97 19.83 -6.90
C GLY A 263 24.53 18.56 -7.54
N GLU A 264 25.54 17.97 -6.91
CA GLU A 264 26.27 16.83 -7.49
C GLU A 264 25.65 15.47 -7.10
N ALA A 265 25.05 15.36 -5.92
CA ALA A 265 24.47 14.10 -5.45
C ALA A 265 23.19 13.77 -6.24
N PRO A 266 23.04 12.52 -6.76
CA PRO A 266 21.79 12.07 -7.36
C PRO A 266 20.68 11.97 -6.32
N LEU A 267 19.44 12.16 -6.76
CA LEU A 267 18.26 12.20 -5.91
C LEU A 267 17.34 11.01 -6.21
N PHE A 268 16.98 10.30 -5.16
CA PHE A 268 15.91 9.31 -5.17
C PHE A 268 14.69 9.94 -4.49
N ILE A 269 13.60 10.15 -5.21
CA ILE A 269 12.44 10.87 -4.69
C ILE A 269 11.23 9.93 -4.59
N ALA A 270 10.66 9.80 -3.40
CA ALA A 270 9.36 9.17 -3.20
C ALA A 270 8.30 10.26 -2.96
N ALA A 271 7.41 10.46 -3.92
CA ALA A 271 6.32 11.41 -3.82
C ALA A 271 5.02 10.69 -3.43
N ILE A 272 4.41 11.15 -2.34
CA ILE A 272 3.26 10.51 -1.72
C ILE A 272 2.13 11.53 -1.66
N SER A 273 0.99 11.18 -2.26
CA SER A 273 -0.23 11.98 -2.27
C SER A 273 -1.39 11.15 -1.69
N TYR A 274 -2.36 11.81 -1.03
CA TYR A 274 -3.63 11.16 -0.71
C TYR A 274 -4.63 11.27 -1.86
N GLN A 275 -4.71 12.44 -2.48
CA GLN A 275 -5.51 12.70 -3.67
C GLN A 275 -4.68 12.55 -4.96
N PRO A 276 -5.29 12.24 -6.11
CA PRO A 276 -4.58 12.20 -7.39
C PRO A 276 -3.82 13.50 -7.68
N MET A 277 -2.53 13.39 -7.99
CA MET A 277 -1.65 14.54 -8.17
C MET A 277 -0.76 14.43 -9.41
N ILE A 278 -0.55 15.54 -10.11
CA ILE A 278 0.54 15.67 -11.08
C ILE A 278 1.70 16.42 -10.41
N TRP A 279 2.82 15.73 -10.22
CA TRP A 279 4.07 16.29 -9.73
C TRP A 279 4.86 16.89 -10.89
N ARG A 280 5.06 18.21 -10.87
CA ARG A 280 5.83 18.92 -11.90
C ARG A 280 7.25 19.15 -11.41
N LEU A 281 8.21 18.44 -11.98
CA LEU A 281 9.62 18.61 -11.66
C LEU A 281 10.22 19.70 -12.54
N THR A 282 10.92 20.65 -11.90
CA THR A 282 11.59 21.78 -12.54
C THR A 282 13.03 21.88 -12.03
N GLY A 283 13.87 22.70 -12.67
CA GLY A 283 15.28 22.87 -12.28
C GLY A 283 16.18 21.73 -12.78
N ALA A 284 17.09 21.27 -11.92
CA ALA A 284 18.13 20.27 -12.20
C ALA A 284 17.58 18.82 -12.19
N THR A 285 16.55 18.56 -12.99
CA THR A 285 15.82 17.28 -13.03
C THR A 285 16.69 16.08 -13.43
N GLU A 286 17.82 16.31 -14.09
CA GLU A 286 18.81 15.30 -14.44
C GLU A 286 19.38 14.58 -13.21
N ARG A 287 19.40 15.25 -12.05
CA ARG A 287 19.81 14.68 -10.76
C ARG A 287 18.88 13.58 -10.27
N VAL A 288 17.61 13.59 -10.68
CA VAL A 288 16.64 12.61 -10.23
C VAL A 288 16.90 11.30 -10.96
N SER A 289 17.40 10.30 -10.24
CA SER A 289 17.68 8.97 -10.77
C SER A 289 16.41 8.12 -10.78
N ASN A 290 15.62 8.20 -9.71
CA ASN A 290 14.38 7.47 -9.53
C ASN A 290 13.32 8.35 -8.87
N PHE A 291 12.10 8.25 -9.38
CA PHE A 291 10.91 8.91 -8.84
C PHE A 291 9.81 7.89 -8.62
N ILE A 292 9.36 7.71 -7.39
CA ILE A 292 8.25 6.81 -7.05
C ILE A 292 7.00 7.65 -6.81
N ALA A 293 5.88 7.25 -7.43
CA ALA A 293 4.58 7.88 -7.22
C ALA A 293 3.44 6.85 -7.19
N ALA A 294 2.25 7.27 -6.77
CA ALA A 294 1.07 6.40 -6.81
C ALA A 294 0.58 6.20 -8.26
N LYS A 295 -0.06 5.07 -8.56
CA LYS A 295 -0.69 4.82 -9.88
C LYS A 295 -1.77 5.83 -10.30
N THR A 296 -2.29 6.59 -9.34
CA THR A 296 -3.24 7.68 -9.57
C THR A 296 -2.57 9.03 -9.82
N ASP A 297 -1.23 9.08 -9.76
CA ASP A 297 -0.46 10.29 -9.98
C ASP A 297 0.08 10.37 -11.42
N GLY A 298 0.49 11.57 -11.79
CA GLY A 298 1.27 11.85 -12.97
C GLY A 298 2.55 12.61 -12.64
N VAL A 299 3.49 12.61 -13.56
CA VAL A 299 4.79 13.25 -13.43
C VAL A 299 5.09 14.01 -14.71
N VAL A 300 5.54 15.26 -14.57
CA VAL A 300 6.03 16.10 -15.68
C VAL A 300 7.47 16.48 -15.40
N GLY A 301 8.31 16.52 -16.42
CA GLY A 301 9.74 16.90 -16.30
C GLY A 301 10.69 15.74 -16.09
N LEU A 302 10.21 14.49 -16.11
CA LEU A 302 11.03 13.29 -16.06
C LEU A 302 10.70 12.32 -17.20
N ALA A 303 11.69 11.53 -17.60
CA ALA A 303 11.51 10.43 -18.54
C ALA A 303 10.82 9.24 -17.87
N LYS A 304 10.07 8.45 -18.66
CA LYS A 304 9.22 7.36 -18.17
C LYS A 304 10.00 6.25 -17.43
N ASP A 305 11.22 5.98 -17.87
CA ASP A 305 12.13 4.99 -17.28
C ASP A 305 12.64 5.40 -15.89
N ARG A 306 12.56 6.68 -15.53
CA ARG A 306 12.91 7.18 -14.19
C ARG A 306 11.72 7.20 -13.22
N VAL A 307 10.52 6.84 -13.67
CA VAL A 307 9.29 6.93 -12.87
C VAL A 307 8.73 5.53 -12.61
N THR A 308 8.57 5.19 -11.33
CA THR A 308 7.96 3.93 -10.89
C THR A 308 6.60 4.22 -10.24
N PHE A 309 5.53 3.70 -10.84
CA PHE A 309 4.18 3.81 -10.29
C PHE A 309 3.80 2.58 -9.47
N VAL A 310 3.44 2.79 -8.21
CA VAL A 310 3.06 1.73 -7.28
C VAL A 310 1.64 1.93 -6.74
N ASP A 311 1.08 0.91 -6.11
CA ASP A 311 -0.22 1.03 -5.45
C ASP A 311 -0.11 2.01 -4.27
N GLY A 312 -0.70 3.20 -4.39
CA GLY A 312 -0.59 4.24 -3.37
C GLY A 312 -1.16 3.81 -2.00
N ARG A 313 -2.21 2.97 -1.97
CA ARG A 313 -2.83 2.56 -0.70
C ARG A 313 -2.02 1.48 0.02
N LYS A 314 -1.40 0.57 -0.76
CA LYS A 314 -0.61 -0.54 -0.21
C LYS A 314 0.85 -0.14 0.06
N CYS A 315 1.46 0.53 -0.92
CA CYS A 315 2.89 0.81 -0.98
C CYS A 315 3.25 2.20 -0.47
N LEU A 316 2.55 3.24 -0.89
CA LEU A 316 2.85 4.64 -0.50
C LEU A 316 1.83 5.16 0.51
N ARG A 317 1.82 4.56 1.70
CA ARG A 317 0.83 4.88 2.74
C ARG A 317 0.90 6.37 3.10
N ALA A 318 -0.07 7.14 2.58
CA ALA A 318 -0.11 8.59 2.72
C ALA A 318 0.13 9.06 4.16
N TRP A 319 0.94 10.10 4.29
CA TRP A 319 1.31 10.70 5.57
C TRP A 319 1.29 12.22 5.46
N VAL A 320 0.26 12.82 6.03
CA VAL A 320 -0.06 14.24 5.79
C VAL A 320 0.03 15.10 7.05
N ASP A 321 0.32 14.45 8.18
CA ASP A 321 0.40 15.07 9.50
C ASP A 321 1.83 14.86 10.06
N PRO A 322 2.75 15.77 9.74
CA PRO A 322 4.14 15.70 10.16
C PRO A 322 4.33 15.80 11.68
N ASP A 323 3.35 16.38 12.38
CA ASP A 323 3.42 16.63 13.82
C ASP A 323 3.17 15.36 14.66
N LYS A 324 2.65 14.31 14.01
CA LYS A 324 2.51 12.98 14.62
C LYS A 324 3.73 12.12 14.30
N LYS A 325 4.47 11.74 15.35
CA LYS A 325 5.53 10.74 15.26
C LYS A 325 4.96 9.44 14.70
N ASN A 326 5.26 9.17 13.43
CA ASN A 326 4.84 7.96 12.70
C ASN A 326 6.08 7.12 12.35
N ASN A 327 6.91 6.81 13.36
CA ASN A 327 8.17 6.08 13.20
C ASN A 327 7.96 4.80 12.37
N ASP A 328 6.89 4.05 12.61
CA ASP A 328 6.57 2.83 11.86
C ASP A 328 6.43 3.06 10.34
N LYS A 329 5.87 4.21 9.92
CA LYS A 329 5.74 4.56 8.49
C LYS A 329 7.09 4.96 7.91
N ILE A 330 7.90 5.67 8.67
CA ILE A 330 9.22 6.09 8.25
C ILE A 330 10.14 4.87 8.13
N ASP A 331 10.11 3.95 9.09
CA ASP A 331 10.82 2.68 9.04
C ASP A 331 10.33 1.78 7.90
N TYR A 332 9.04 1.82 7.60
CA TYR A 332 8.49 1.17 6.40
C TYR A 332 9.09 1.77 5.11
N LEU A 333 9.13 3.10 4.98
CA LEU A 333 9.69 3.77 3.81
C LEU A 333 11.20 3.51 3.67
N LYS A 334 11.96 3.60 4.76
CA LYS A 334 13.39 3.27 4.82
C LYS A 334 13.66 1.85 4.30
N ARG A 335 12.90 0.86 4.77
CA ARG A 335 13.01 -0.53 4.29
C ARG A 335 12.58 -0.66 2.82
N MET A 336 11.52 0.03 2.43
CA MET A 336 11.01 0.00 1.06
C MET A 336 12.04 0.51 0.05
N VAL A 337 12.65 1.67 0.31
CA VAL A 337 13.67 2.27 -0.55
C VAL A 337 15.07 1.70 -0.32
N GLY A 338 15.29 1.00 0.79
CA GLY A 338 16.60 0.40 1.13
C GLY A 338 17.63 1.39 1.65
N SER A 339 17.20 2.53 2.21
CA SER A 339 18.09 3.53 2.82
C SER A 339 17.73 3.76 4.28
N SER A 340 18.73 3.85 5.14
CA SER A 340 18.56 4.22 6.56
C SER A 340 18.38 5.72 6.77
N GLN A 341 18.79 6.54 5.79
CA GLN A 341 18.72 8.00 5.84
C GLN A 341 17.73 8.51 4.78
N ILE A 342 16.71 9.23 5.23
CA ILE A 342 15.74 9.89 4.36
C ILE A 342 15.57 11.36 4.79
N GLY A 343 15.48 12.26 3.82
CA GLY A 343 15.01 13.63 4.02
C GLY A 343 13.50 13.69 3.81
N LEU A 344 12.77 14.36 4.69
CA LEU A 344 11.31 14.45 4.66
C LEU A 344 10.86 15.88 4.40
N ALA A 345 9.91 16.04 3.49
CA ALA A 345 9.23 17.31 3.19
C ALA A 345 7.72 17.05 3.13
N ALA A 346 6.96 17.42 4.16
CA ALA A 346 5.53 17.16 4.20
C ALA A 346 4.68 18.34 4.68
N SER A 347 3.48 18.45 4.11
CA SER A 347 2.42 19.36 4.52
C SER A 347 1.08 18.81 4.03
N TYR A 348 -0.02 19.14 4.72
CA TYR A 348 -1.36 18.78 4.24
C TYR A 348 -1.61 19.29 2.81
N THR A 349 -1.36 20.57 2.56
CA THR A 349 -1.42 21.18 1.23
C THR A 349 -0.02 21.61 0.80
N ILE A 350 0.45 21.14 -0.35
CA ILE A 350 1.74 21.53 -0.94
C ILE A 350 1.50 22.41 -2.18
N SER A 351 2.40 23.36 -2.46
CA SER A 351 2.39 24.09 -3.74
C SER A 351 3.72 23.97 -4.47
N THR A 352 4.79 24.50 -3.88
CA THR A 352 6.16 24.37 -4.38
C THR A 352 7.04 23.85 -3.26
N VAL A 353 7.88 22.86 -3.56
CA VAL A 353 8.91 22.32 -2.66
C VAL A 353 10.25 22.43 -3.37
N ARG A 354 11.26 22.98 -2.69
CA ARG A 354 12.63 23.03 -3.17
C ARG A 354 13.41 21.86 -2.57
N LEU A 355 14.02 21.05 -3.43
CA LEU A 355 14.73 19.87 -3.01
C LEU A 355 16.22 19.99 -3.37
N PRO A 356 17.14 19.68 -2.45
CA PRO A 356 16.90 19.10 -1.13
C PRO A 356 16.59 20.09 0.00
N SER A 357 16.68 21.41 -0.20
CA SER A 357 16.71 22.39 0.90
C SER A 357 15.49 22.43 1.84
N ASP A 358 14.30 22.12 1.33
CA ASP A 358 13.08 22.10 2.16
C ASP A 358 12.87 20.72 2.85
N ALA A 359 13.71 19.72 2.57
CA ALA A 359 13.65 18.41 3.23
C ALA A 359 14.54 18.36 4.48
N SER A 360 14.02 17.80 5.57
CA SER A 360 14.75 17.67 6.84
C SER A 360 14.95 16.20 7.24
N ALA A 361 16.11 15.89 7.81
CA ALA A 361 16.39 14.55 8.36
C ALA A 361 15.67 14.32 9.69
N GLU A 362 15.50 13.06 10.08
CA GLU A 362 15.06 12.71 11.43
C GLU A 362 16.14 12.99 12.49
N PRO A 363 15.76 13.36 13.73
CA PRO A 363 14.40 13.57 14.25
C PRO A 363 13.86 14.99 14.06
N ASP A 364 14.64 15.88 13.43
CA ASP A 364 14.39 17.34 13.38
C ASP A 364 13.38 17.77 12.32
N PHE A 365 12.60 16.82 11.82
CA PHE A 365 11.63 17.06 10.77
C PHE A 365 10.54 18.04 11.22
N LYS A 366 10.28 19.05 10.39
CA LYS A 366 9.27 20.08 10.60
C LYS A 366 8.31 20.10 9.41
N ARG A 367 7.06 20.41 9.70
CA ARG A 367 6.06 20.73 8.67
C ARG A 367 6.58 21.82 7.75
N LEU A 368 6.39 21.65 6.44
CA LEU A 368 6.68 22.72 5.48
C LEU A 368 5.80 23.94 5.81
N PRO A 369 6.38 25.16 5.85
CA PRO A 369 5.57 26.36 6.02
C PRO A 369 4.57 26.48 4.87
N SER A 370 3.44 27.15 5.10
CA SER A 370 2.53 27.52 4.02
C SER A 370 3.28 28.45 3.07
N SER A 371 3.70 27.94 1.92
CA SER A 371 4.37 28.74 0.91
C SER A 371 3.41 29.75 0.26
N THR A 372 3.93 30.93 -0.02
CA THR A 372 3.28 31.91 -0.88
C THR A 372 3.38 31.42 -2.32
N VAL A 373 2.25 31.03 -2.91
CA VAL A 373 2.17 30.55 -4.29
C VAL A 373 1.61 31.66 -5.18
N THR A 374 2.20 31.83 -6.36
CA THR A 374 1.63 32.71 -7.39
C THR A 374 0.37 32.03 -7.96
N PHE A 375 -0.76 32.72 -7.87
CA PHE A 375 -2.02 32.22 -8.43
C PHE A 375 -1.93 32.15 -9.96
N SER A 376 -2.19 30.97 -10.53
CA SER A 376 -2.30 30.77 -11.97
C SER A 376 -3.76 30.77 -12.40
N TRP A 377 -4.08 31.48 -13.48
CA TRP A 377 -5.41 31.43 -14.08
C TRP A 377 -5.60 30.24 -15.02
N GLY A 378 -4.51 29.66 -15.52
CA GLY A 378 -4.59 28.61 -16.53
C GLY A 378 -5.43 29.07 -17.72
N PRO A 379 -6.48 28.32 -18.13
CA PRO A 379 -7.36 28.72 -19.22
C PRO A 379 -8.49 29.68 -18.80
N LEU A 380 -8.64 29.98 -17.50
CA LEU A 380 -9.71 30.84 -17.00
C LEU A 380 -9.38 32.33 -17.19
N ARG A 381 -10.42 33.16 -17.19
CA ARG A 381 -10.27 34.61 -17.21
C ARG A 381 -10.37 35.17 -15.79
N SER A 382 -9.63 36.24 -15.54
CA SER A 382 -9.82 37.00 -14.31
C SER A 382 -11.22 37.60 -14.28
N SER A 383 -12.02 37.23 -13.28
CA SER A 383 -13.35 37.78 -13.03
C SER A 383 -13.64 37.84 -11.52
N ASP A 384 -14.57 38.69 -11.12
CA ASP A 384 -15.00 38.80 -9.72
C ASP A 384 -16.37 38.12 -9.50
N ASN A 385 -16.40 36.81 -9.74
CA ASN A 385 -17.57 36.00 -9.44
C ASN A 385 -17.31 35.12 -8.21
N THR A 386 -18.38 34.54 -7.65
CA THR A 386 -18.26 33.73 -6.43
C THR A 386 -17.41 32.49 -6.63
N ALA A 387 -17.46 31.83 -7.81
CA ALA A 387 -16.63 30.68 -8.09
C ALA A 387 -15.14 31.04 -8.08
N ILE A 388 -14.74 32.18 -8.67
CA ILE A 388 -13.35 32.66 -8.62
C ILE A 388 -12.90 33.03 -7.20
N ARG A 389 -13.77 33.67 -6.40
CA ARG A 389 -13.44 33.97 -5.00
C ARG A 389 -13.23 32.69 -4.18
N SER A 390 -14.09 31.70 -4.35
CA SER A 390 -13.95 30.38 -3.71
C SER A 390 -12.72 29.63 -4.24
N LEU A 391 -12.42 29.70 -5.54
CA LEU A 391 -11.21 29.13 -6.14
C LEU A 391 -9.95 29.70 -5.47
N LYS A 392 -9.87 31.03 -5.29
CA LYS A 392 -8.74 31.68 -4.60
C LYS A 392 -8.63 31.27 -3.12
N GLN A 393 -9.76 30.98 -2.48
CA GLN A 393 -9.81 30.57 -1.08
C GLN A 393 -9.31 29.13 -0.90
N TYR A 394 -9.81 28.19 -1.70
CA TYR A 394 -9.49 26.77 -1.58
C TYR A 394 -8.20 26.37 -2.31
N HIS A 395 -7.92 27.00 -3.45
CA HIS A 395 -6.77 26.70 -4.32
C HIS A 395 -5.94 27.96 -4.53
N ARG A 396 -5.07 28.26 -3.55
CA ARG A 396 -4.22 29.46 -3.59
C ARG A 396 -3.30 29.53 -4.82
N GLY A 397 -2.94 28.37 -5.39
CA GLY A 397 -2.16 28.27 -6.62
C GLY A 397 -2.99 28.36 -7.91
N GLY A 398 -4.32 28.35 -7.80
CA GLY A 398 -5.24 28.49 -8.93
C GLY A 398 -5.28 27.25 -9.84
N VAL A 399 -5.31 27.47 -11.14
CA VAL A 399 -5.38 26.42 -12.17
C VAL A 399 -4.11 26.44 -13.00
N VAL A 400 -3.43 25.30 -13.09
CA VAL A 400 -2.20 25.16 -13.87
C VAL A 400 -2.49 24.39 -15.15
N SER A 401 -2.18 25.02 -16.28
CA SER A 401 -2.24 24.39 -17.60
C SER A 401 -1.09 23.40 -17.78
N ILE A 402 -1.43 22.14 -18.06
CA ILE A 402 -0.47 21.06 -18.32
C ILE A 402 -0.77 20.47 -19.70
N ASP A 403 0.27 20.19 -20.49
CA ASP A 403 0.11 19.43 -21.73
C ASP A 403 -0.06 17.94 -21.39
N PRO A 404 -1.20 17.29 -21.71
CA PRO A 404 -1.41 15.88 -21.41
C PRO A 404 -0.31 14.98 -21.98
N LYS A 405 0.28 15.34 -23.13
CA LYS A 405 1.34 14.54 -23.77
C LYS A 405 2.66 14.56 -23.01
N SER A 406 2.86 15.58 -22.17
CA SER A 406 4.06 15.70 -21.33
C SER A 406 3.97 14.91 -20.02
N VAL A 407 2.80 14.36 -19.69
CA VAL A 407 2.54 13.66 -18.42
C VAL A 407 2.90 12.18 -18.55
N VAL A 408 3.92 11.77 -17.81
CA VAL A 408 4.19 10.36 -17.51
C VAL A 408 3.21 9.91 -16.43
N SER A 409 2.42 8.87 -16.71
CA SER A 409 1.40 8.33 -15.78
C SER A 409 1.11 6.86 -16.11
N SER A 410 0.59 6.10 -15.13
CA SER A 410 0.15 4.72 -15.40
C SER A 410 -1.24 4.63 -16.03
N SER A 411 -2.06 5.67 -15.83
CA SER A 411 -3.39 5.82 -16.45
C SER A 411 -3.32 6.91 -17.54
N PRO A 412 -4.23 6.92 -18.53
CA PRO A 412 -4.20 7.95 -19.57
C PRO A 412 -4.36 9.37 -19.01
N ALA A 413 -3.37 10.23 -19.28
CA ALA A 413 -3.47 11.67 -19.04
C ALA A 413 -4.34 12.33 -20.11
N GLN A 414 -5.41 13.02 -19.70
CA GLN A 414 -6.35 13.64 -20.64
C GLN A 414 -6.80 15.03 -20.15
N PRO A 415 -7.08 15.98 -21.04
CA PRO A 415 -7.73 17.23 -20.64
C PRO A 415 -9.06 16.96 -19.94
N TYR A 416 -9.40 17.79 -18.97
CA TYR A 416 -10.76 17.81 -18.45
C TYR A 416 -11.72 18.38 -19.49
N ASP A 417 -12.88 17.74 -19.64
CA ASP A 417 -14.01 18.31 -20.38
C ASP A 417 -14.56 19.56 -19.68
N VAL A 418 -14.67 19.47 -18.35
CA VAL A 418 -15.01 20.57 -17.44
C VAL A 418 -14.03 20.48 -16.28
N LEU A 419 -13.34 21.59 -15.99
CA LEU A 419 -12.35 21.67 -14.91
C LEU A 419 -12.94 21.23 -13.57
N PRO A 420 -12.12 20.73 -12.63
CA PRO A 420 -12.63 20.29 -11.34
C PRO A 420 -13.08 21.48 -10.46
N GLN A 421 -13.99 21.19 -9.54
CA GLN A 421 -14.42 22.06 -8.44
C GLN A 421 -14.78 23.49 -8.89
N GLU A 422 -14.34 24.52 -8.13
CA GLU A 422 -14.63 25.92 -8.42
C GLU A 422 -14.09 26.39 -9.77
N ALA A 423 -13.01 25.78 -10.26
CA ALA A 423 -12.48 26.08 -11.59
C ALA A 423 -13.46 25.68 -12.70
N GLY A 424 -14.14 24.54 -12.56
CA GLY A 424 -15.20 24.13 -13.48
C GLY A 424 -16.42 25.05 -13.42
N LEU A 425 -16.83 25.45 -12.21
CA LEU A 425 -17.90 26.43 -12.04
C LEU A 425 -17.57 27.76 -12.73
N ALA A 426 -16.34 28.25 -12.58
CA ALA A 426 -15.87 29.45 -13.24
C ALA A 426 -15.84 29.30 -14.77
N GLN A 427 -15.30 28.19 -15.29
CA GLN A 427 -15.28 27.87 -16.72
C GLN A 427 -16.69 27.92 -17.32
N LEU A 428 -17.66 27.30 -16.64
CA LEU A 428 -19.03 27.22 -17.14
C LEU A 428 -19.80 28.54 -17.01
N LEU A 429 -19.49 29.38 -16.02
CA LEU A 429 -19.97 30.76 -15.93
C LEU A 429 -19.43 31.61 -17.09
N GLU A 430 -18.13 31.50 -17.38
CA GLU A 430 -17.49 32.21 -18.51
C GLU A 430 -18.07 31.78 -19.85
N ALA A 431 -18.39 30.50 -20.00
CA ALA A 431 -19.06 29.95 -21.18
C ALA A 431 -20.56 30.28 -21.26
N GLY A 432 -21.14 30.91 -20.22
CA GLY A 432 -22.57 31.22 -20.14
C GLY A 432 -23.49 30.01 -19.96
N SER A 433 -22.93 28.81 -19.76
CA SER A 433 -23.70 27.58 -19.51
C SER A 433 -24.26 27.54 -18.09
N LEU A 434 -23.58 28.20 -17.15
CA LEU A 434 -24.10 28.49 -15.83
C LEU A 434 -24.43 29.97 -15.68
N GLU A 435 -25.45 30.25 -14.87
CA GLU A 435 -25.74 31.59 -14.36
C GLU A 435 -25.89 31.55 -12.85
N GLN A 436 -25.17 32.42 -12.14
CA GLN A 436 -25.29 32.53 -10.70
C GLN A 436 -26.51 33.38 -10.30
N ARG A 437 -27.36 32.85 -9.42
CA ARG A 437 -28.56 33.51 -8.88
C ARG A 437 -28.54 33.46 -7.35
N PRO A 438 -28.54 34.59 -6.62
CA PRO A 438 -28.35 34.62 -5.17
C PRO A 438 -29.25 33.66 -4.38
N LYS A 439 -30.52 33.54 -4.75
CA LYS A 439 -31.49 32.67 -4.07
C LYS A 439 -31.60 31.25 -4.64
N LEU A 440 -31.03 30.99 -5.81
CA LEU A 440 -31.18 29.71 -6.53
C LEU A 440 -29.86 28.92 -6.66
N GLY A 441 -28.70 29.54 -6.43
CA GLY A 441 -27.41 28.91 -6.68
C GLY A 441 -27.02 29.05 -8.16
N TYR A 442 -26.50 27.99 -8.75
CA TYR A 442 -26.11 27.95 -10.16
C TYR A 442 -27.26 27.41 -11.00
N VAL A 443 -27.78 28.23 -11.91
CA VAL A 443 -28.79 27.80 -12.89
C VAL A 443 -28.08 27.31 -14.14
N ILE A 444 -28.33 26.06 -14.54
CA ILE A 444 -27.79 25.46 -15.77
C ILE A 444 -28.70 25.89 -16.92
N ARG A 445 -28.19 26.80 -17.75
CA ARG A 445 -28.95 27.48 -18.83
C ARG A 445 -28.91 26.74 -20.16
N SER A 446 -27.85 25.99 -20.40
CA SER A 446 -27.64 25.21 -21.62
C SER A 446 -27.01 23.86 -21.28
N SER A 447 -27.08 22.92 -22.24
CA SER A 447 -26.46 21.61 -22.07
C SER A 447 -24.96 21.77 -21.85
N MET A 448 -24.46 21.15 -20.79
CA MET A 448 -23.03 21.00 -20.51
C MET A 448 -22.70 19.52 -20.45
N LYS A 449 -21.47 19.15 -20.83
CA LYS A 449 -21.07 17.74 -20.90
C LYS A 449 -21.22 17.04 -19.56
N ARG A 450 -20.72 17.64 -18.49
CA ARG A 450 -20.68 17.02 -17.16
C ARG A 450 -20.61 18.01 -16.02
N PHE A 451 -20.88 17.53 -14.81
CA PHE A 451 -20.60 18.30 -13.58
C PHE A 451 -19.10 18.43 -13.32
N PRO A 452 -18.63 19.55 -12.75
CA PRO A 452 -17.26 19.67 -12.26
C PRO A 452 -16.95 18.55 -11.25
N ALA A 453 -15.84 17.86 -11.43
CA ALA A 453 -15.38 16.84 -10.49
C ALA A 453 -15.12 17.42 -9.10
N GLY A 454 -15.34 16.62 -8.05
CA GLY A 454 -14.89 16.97 -6.69
C GLY A 454 -15.73 17.98 -5.91
N LEU A 455 -16.98 18.25 -6.31
CA LEU A 455 -17.90 19.13 -5.57
C LEU A 455 -18.46 18.45 -4.29
N HIS A 456 -17.57 17.99 -3.42
CA HIS A 456 -17.86 17.34 -2.14
C HIS A 456 -17.61 18.28 -0.96
N GLY A 457 -18.27 18.01 0.17
CA GLY A 457 -18.04 18.74 1.43
C GLY A 457 -18.20 20.25 1.27
N ALA A 458 -17.14 20.99 1.59
CA ALA A 458 -17.11 22.46 1.51
C ALA A 458 -17.21 23.02 0.07
N HIS A 459 -16.99 22.18 -0.95
CA HIS A 459 -17.11 22.55 -2.37
C HIS A 459 -18.52 22.32 -2.93
N GLY A 460 -19.43 21.72 -2.15
CA GLY A 460 -20.78 21.41 -2.58
C GLY A 460 -21.59 22.66 -2.89
N VAL A 461 -22.30 22.66 -4.02
CA VAL A 461 -23.16 23.79 -4.44
C VAL A 461 -24.59 23.32 -4.70
N ARG A 462 -25.45 24.25 -5.11
CA ARG A 462 -26.79 23.93 -5.60
C ARG A 462 -26.88 24.26 -7.08
N PHE A 463 -27.28 23.27 -7.86
CA PHE A 463 -27.63 23.40 -9.27
C PHE A 463 -29.15 23.43 -9.46
N VAL A 464 -29.59 24.25 -10.41
CA VAL A 464 -30.99 24.27 -10.88
C VAL A 464 -30.97 24.10 -12.40
N LEU A 465 -31.51 22.99 -12.90
CA LEU A 465 -31.70 22.77 -14.33
C LEU A 465 -32.84 23.66 -14.82
N ASP A 466 -32.55 24.46 -15.83
CA ASP A 466 -33.58 25.23 -16.51
C ASP A 466 -34.52 24.31 -17.32
N GLN A 467 -35.65 24.86 -17.75
CA GLN A 467 -36.65 24.07 -18.48
C GLN A 467 -36.07 23.53 -19.80
N GLY A 468 -36.19 22.22 -20.03
CA GLY A 468 -35.73 21.56 -21.25
C GLY A 468 -34.23 21.29 -21.32
N VAL A 469 -33.45 21.63 -20.29
CA VAL A 469 -32.01 21.33 -20.25
C VAL A 469 -31.79 19.90 -19.76
N ALA A 470 -30.99 19.13 -20.51
CA ALA A 470 -30.63 17.76 -20.14
C ALA A 470 -29.75 17.72 -18.88
N MET A 471 -29.85 16.62 -18.13
CA MET A 471 -28.96 16.38 -16.98
C MET A 471 -27.53 16.16 -17.50
N PRO A 472 -26.53 16.91 -17.01
CA PRO A 472 -25.12 16.66 -17.33
C PRO A 472 -24.67 15.29 -16.84
N ASP A 473 -23.67 14.71 -17.52
CA ASP A 473 -23.01 13.48 -17.06
C ASP A 473 -22.17 13.71 -15.79
N GLY A 474 -21.66 12.62 -15.22
CA GLY A 474 -20.76 12.66 -14.06
C GLY A 474 -21.48 12.88 -12.73
N SER A 475 -20.72 12.81 -11.65
CA SER A 475 -21.26 12.96 -10.29
C SER A 475 -21.32 14.43 -9.88
N PRO A 476 -22.45 14.95 -9.37
CA PRO A 476 -22.50 16.27 -8.74
C PRO A 476 -21.83 16.31 -7.36
N GLY A 477 -21.30 15.18 -6.88
CA GLY A 477 -20.71 15.04 -5.55
C GLY A 477 -21.74 15.22 -4.43
N HIS A 478 -21.46 16.13 -3.50
CA HIS A 478 -22.43 16.53 -2.45
C HIS A 478 -23.32 17.70 -2.90
N SER A 479 -23.22 18.13 -4.16
CA SER A 479 -24.05 19.21 -4.68
C SER A 479 -25.50 18.74 -4.85
N ARG A 480 -26.43 19.64 -4.55
CA ARG A 480 -27.86 19.38 -4.73
C ARG A 480 -28.28 19.80 -6.13
N VAL A 481 -28.93 18.90 -6.86
CA VAL A 481 -29.45 19.15 -8.20
C VAL A 481 -30.97 19.21 -8.17
N LEU A 482 -31.55 20.30 -8.68
CA LEU A 482 -33.00 20.53 -8.74
C LEU A 482 -33.43 20.88 -10.16
N THR A 483 -34.67 20.59 -10.53
CA THR A 483 -35.30 21.16 -11.72
C THR A 483 -36.00 22.48 -11.38
N MET A 484 -36.22 23.34 -12.38
CA MET A 484 -36.98 24.59 -12.18
C MET A 484 -38.38 24.34 -11.59
N HIS A 485 -39.04 23.26 -12.00
CA HIS A 485 -40.34 22.85 -11.46
C HIS A 485 -40.28 22.52 -9.95
N GLN A 486 -39.24 21.79 -9.52
CA GLN A 486 -39.03 21.50 -8.09
C GLN A 486 -38.79 22.78 -7.28
N VAL A 487 -38.04 23.74 -7.82
CA VAL A 487 -37.82 25.04 -7.17
C VAL A 487 -39.12 25.82 -6.99
N GLN A 488 -39.98 25.87 -8.02
CA GLN A 488 -41.28 26.52 -7.96
C GLN A 488 -42.20 25.85 -6.93
N SER A 489 -42.29 24.52 -6.95
CA SER A 489 -43.08 23.75 -5.98
C SER A 489 -42.66 24.00 -4.53
N ILE A 490 -41.35 24.12 -4.26
CA ILE A 490 -40.84 24.44 -2.92
C ILE A 490 -41.27 25.85 -2.49
N ARG A 491 -41.18 26.84 -3.39
CA ARG A 491 -41.61 28.23 -3.10
C ARG A 491 -43.10 28.30 -2.79
N ASP A 492 -43.92 27.62 -3.58
CA ASP A 492 -45.38 27.65 -3.39
C ASP A 492 -45.79 27.00 -2.07
N ARG A 493 -45.08 25.96 -1.63
CA ARG A 493 -45.29 25.35 -0.31
C ARG A 493 -44.85 26.27 0.83
N THR A 494 -43.73 26.98 0.69
CA THR A 494 -43.25 27.92 1.73
C THR A 494 -44.14 29.15 1.86
N LEU A 495 -44.75 29.62 0.76
CA LEU A 495 -45.70 30.73 0.78
C LEU A 495 -47.04 30.34 1.41
N ARG A 496 -47.48 29.08 1.27
CA ARG A 496 -48.73 28.57 1.88
C ARG A 496 -48.60 28.22 3.37
N SER A 497 -47.38 28.09 3.90
CA SER A 497 -47.14 27.75 5.31
C SER A 497 -46.96 28.96 6.23
N VAL A 498 -47.06 30.19 5.72
CA VAL A 498 -47.09 31.40 6.56
C VAL A 498 -48.54 31.59 7.04
N PRO A 499 -48.83 31.51 8.35
CA PRO A 499 -50.16 31.80 8.86
C PRO A 499 -50.48 33.25 8.55
N THR A 500 -51.59 33.50 7.85
CA THR A 500 -52.21 34.83 7.82
C THR A 500 -52.56 35.26 9.25
N PRO A 501 -52.30 36.52 9.63
CA PRO A 501 -52.52 37.02 10.98
C PRO A 501 -53.98 36.90 11.44
#